data_AF-A0A7C7XSX0-F1
#
_entry.id   AF-A0A7C7XSX0-F1
#
_cell.length_a   1.000
_cell.length_b   1.000
_cell.length_c   1.000
_cell.angle_alpha   90.00
_cell.angle_beta   90.00
_cell.angle_gamma   90.00
#
_symmetry.space_group_name_H-M   'P 1'
#
loop_
_entity.id
_entity.type
_entity.pdbx_description
1 polymer ?
#
loop_
_entity_poly.entity_id
_entity_poly.type
_entity_poly.pdbx_seq_one_letter_code
_entity_poly.pdbx_strand_id
1 'polypeptide(L)'
;MTEQILQPFTKTAGKPMVTVLLDFGFHYADFVLRPDLLSLTRLVIGEAERFPEIRRNYHRSSPQQALSGIIAYLQTLTAEGKLEVEDFELAANDLWSLMLSTPLDLYLHIPDLAMSPAEIHRYLFNGIRVFLKAYSTNADADLAELEAFRTKTTKQ
;
A
#
# COMPACT_ATOMS: atom_id res chain seq x y z
N MET A 1 -13.76 -7.56 -4.21
CA MET A 1 -13.30 -6.99 -2.91
C MET A 1 -12.00 -6.19 -3.09
N THR A 2 -11.02 -6.72 -3.84
CA THR A 2 -9.75 -6.04 -4.21
C THR A 2 -9.90 -4.84 -5.15
N GLU A 3 -10.93 -4.81 -6.00
CA GLU A 3 -11.19 -3.67 -6.91
C GLU A 3 -11.28 -2.32 -6.17
N GLN A 4 -11.71 -2.32 -4.91
CA GLN A 4 -11.78 -1.09 -4.10
C GLN A 4 -10.39 -0.55 -3.73
N ILE A 5 -9.41 -1.41 -3.46
CA ILE A 5 -8.05 -0.99 -3.11
C ILE A 5 -7.33 -0.39 -4.32
N LEU A 6 -7.55 -0.98 -5.50
CA LEU A 6 -6.88 -0.57 -6.74
C LEU A 6 -7.55 0.62 -7.43
N GLN A 7 -8.72 1.07 -6.95
CA GLN A 7 -9.45 2.17 -7.56
C GLN A 7 -8.58 3.42 -7.82
N PRO A 8 -7.67 3.85 -6.91
CA PRO A 8 -6.82 5.01 -7.15
C PRO A 8 -5.92 4.88 -8.39
N PHE A 9 -5.43 3.69 -8.73
CA PHE A 9 -4.61 3.45 -9.93
C PHE A 9 -5.41 3.43 -11.24
N THR A 10 -6.75 3.35 -11.16
CA THR A 10 -7.62 3.42 -12.35
C THR A 10 -8.07 4.85 -12.68
N LYS A 11 -7.87 5.80 -11.76
CA LYS A 11 -8.31 7.20 -11.89
C LYS A 11 -7.15 8.18 -11.71
N THR A 12 -6.12 8.02 -12.55
CA THR A 12 -4.84 8.74 -12.45
C THR A 12 -4.77 10.02 -13.29
N ALA A 13 -5.68 10.19 -14.25
CA ALA A 13 -5.64 11.30 -15.21
C ALA A 13 -5.59 12.68 -14.51
N GLY A 14 -4.55 13.45 -14.81
CA GLY A 14 -4.36 14.81 -14.29
C GLY A 14 -3.92 14.89 -12.82
N LYS A 15 -3.70 13.76 -12.14
CA LYS A 15 -3.21 13.74 -10.75
C LYS A 15 -1.68 13.60 -10.70
N PRO A 16 -0.99 14.32 -9.79
CA PRO A 16 0.40 14.04 -9.49
C PRO A 16 0.60 12.61 -8.96
N MET A 17 1.77 12.02 -9.22
CA MET A 17 2.12 10.66 -8.77
C MET A 17 2.00 10.53 -7.25
N VAL A 18 2.54 11.50 -6.50
CA VAL A 18 2.52 11.48 -5.03
C VAL A 18 1.09 11.45 -4.49
N THR A 19 0.19 12.23 -5.09
CA THR A 19 -1.24 12.22 -4.74
C THR A 19 -1.87 10.84 -4.98
N VAL A 20 -1.57 10.19 -6.11
CA VAL A 20 -2.11 8.85 -6.41
C VAL A 20 -1.57 7.79 -5.45
N LEU A 21 -0.27 7.85 -5.11
CA LEU A 21 0.34 6.93 -4.14
C LEU A 21 -0.26 7.09 -2.73
N LEU A 22 -0.52 8.33 -2.30
CA LEU A 22 -1.21 8.62 -1.04
C LEU A 22 -2.65 8.12 -1.05
N ASP A 23 -3.42 8.43 -2.10
CA ASP A 23 -4.79 7.95 -2.28
C ASP A 23 -4.84 6.42 -2.18
N PHE A 24 -3.92 5.72 -2.85
CA PHE A 24 -3.76 4.26 -2.75
C PHE A 24 -3.47 3.82 -1.33
N GLY A 25 -2.46 4.40 -0.67
CA GLY A 25 -2.08 4.03 0.69
C GLY A 25 -3.23 4.17 1.68
N PHE A 26 -4.02 5.25 1.60
CA PHE A 26 -5.16 5.47 2.49
C PHE A 26 -6.27 4.45 2.25
N HIS A 27 -6.64 4.21 0.98
CA HIS A 27 -7.62 3.17 0.64
C HIS A 27 -7.14 1.78 1.05
N TYR A 28 -5.83 1.52 0.93
CA TYR A 28 -5.24 0.27 1.35
C TYR A 28 -5.35 0.09 2.86
N ALA A 29 -5.00 1.11 3.65
CA ALA A 29 -5.12 1.09 5.12
C ALA A 29 -6.56 0.87 5.58
N ASP A 30 -7.50 1.67 5.04
CA ASP A 30 -8.92 1.57 5.36
C ASP A 30 -9.51 0.20 5.01
N PHE A 31 -8.92 -0.49 4.02
CA PHE A 31 -9.31 -1.84 3.68
C PHE A 31 -8.70 -2.87 4.62
N VAL A 32 -7.37 -3.01 4.66
CA VAL A 32 -6.74 -4.16 5.34
C VAL A 32 -6.79 -4.11 6.86
N LEU A 33 -6.96 -2.93 7.44
CA LEU A 33 -7.02 -2.77 8.89
C LEU A 33 -8.45 -2.91 9.44
N ARG A 34 -9.43 -3.28 8.61
CA ARG A 34 -10.80 -3.53 9.08
C ARG A 34 -10.86 -4.71 10.05
N PRO A 35 -11.63 -4.62 11.15
CA PRO A 35 -11.74 -5.68 12.14
C PRO A 35 -12.21 -7.03 11.56
N ASP A 36 -13.14 -7.03 10.60
CA ASP A 36 -13.66 -8.24 9.98
C ASP A 36 -12.60 -8.93 9.10
N LEU A 37 -11.83 -8.15 8.33
CA LEU A 37 -10.73 -8.68 7.52
C LEU A 37 -9.55 -9.16 8.36
N LEU A 38 -9.19 -8.45 9.43
CA LEU A 38 -8.16 -8.90 10.37
C LEU A 38 -8.57 -10.21 11.04
N SER A 39 -9.83 -10.34 11.46
CA SER A 39 -10.35 -11.58 12.06
C SER A 39 -10.30 -12.75 11.08
N LEU A 40 -10.73 -12.52 9.83
CA LEU A 40 -10.64 -13.52 8.77
C LEU A 40 -9.17 -13.92 8.50
N THR A 41 -8.26 -12.96 8.47
CA THR A 41 -6.83 -13.21 8.21
C THR A 41 -6.22 -14.07 9.32
N ARG A 42 -6.52 -13.79 10.59
CA ARG A 42 -6.07 -14.63 11.72
C ARG A 42 -6.61 -16.05 11.64
N LEU A 43 -7.90 -16.22 11.28
CA LEU A 43 -8.50 -17.54 11.09
C LEU A 43 -7.77 -18.31 9.98
N VAL A 44 -7.54 -17.68 8.82
CA VAL A 44 -6.84 -18.29 7.70
C VAL A 44 -5.41 -18.70 8.07
N ILE A 45 -4.69 -17.86 8.81
CA ILE A 45 -3.33 -18.16 9.29
C ILE A 45 -3.36 -19.35 10.26
N GLY A 46 -4.27 -19.35 11.24
CA GLY A 46 -4.38 -20.42 12.23
C GLY A 46 -4.76 -21.78 11.63
N GLU A 47 -5.57 -21.79 10.58
CA GLU A 47 -5.98 -23.01 9.88
C GLU A 47 -5.03 -23.44 8.74
N ALA A 48 -4.02 -22.63 8.43
CA ALA A 48 -3.18 -22.81 7.25
C ALA A 48 -2.35 -24.11 7.25
N GLU A 49 -2.03 -24.67 8.42
CA GLU A 49 -1.34 -25.96 8.55
C GLU A 49 -2.30 -27.14 8.39
N ARG A 50 -3.56 -26.97 8.79
CA ARG A 50 -4.58 -28.02 8.81
C ARG A 50 -5.33 -28.16 7.49
N PHE A 51 -5.54 -27.05 6.78
CA PHE A 51 -6.29 -26.98 5.52
C PHE A 51 -5.49 -26.22 4.44
N PRO A 52 -4.53 -26.87 3.76
CA PRO A 52 -3.65 -26.21 2.78
C PRO A 52 -4.38 -25.54 1.61
N GLU A 53 -5.57 -26.02 1.27
CA GLU A 53 -6.45 -25.46 0.24
C GLU A 53 -6.98 -24.07 0.59
N ILE A 54 -7.18 -23.75 1.88
CA ILE A 54 -7.62 -22.43 2.34
C ILE A 54 -6.55 -21.40 2.01
N ARG A 55 -5.27 -21.73 2.24
CA ARG A 55 -4.12 -20.87 1.91
C ARG A 55 -4.08 -20.54 0.41
N ARG A 56 -4.25 -21.55 -0.45
CA ARG A 56 -4.19 -21.37 -1.91
C ARG A 56 -5.36 -20.52 -2.42
N ASN A 57 -6.55 -20.73 -1.88
CA ASN A 57 -7.73 -19.98 -2.29
C ASN A 57 -7.69 -18.53 -1.81
N TYR A 58 -7.20 -18.28 -0.59
CA TYR A 58 -6.99 -16.92 -0.07
C TYR A 58 -5.93 -16.15 -0.90
N HIS A 59 -4.77 -16.76 -1.19
CA HIS A 59 -3.73 -16.12 -2.00
C HIS A 59 -4.13 -15.87 -3.46
N ARG A 60 -4.87 -16.80 -4.09
CA ARG A 60 -5.24 -16.70 -5.51
C ARG A 60 -6.27 -15.62 -5.82
N SER A 61 -7.00 -15.12 -4.81
CA SER A 61 -8.20 -14.31 -5.04
C SER A 61 -8.11 -12.85 -4.60
N SER A 62 -7.11 -12.43 -3.79
CA SER A 62 -7.00 -11.01 -3.41
C SER A 62 -5.59 -10.40 -3.47
N PRO A 63 -4.51 -10.93 -2.87
CA PRO A 63 -3.25 -10.18 -2.80
C PRO A 63 -2.54 -10.11 -4.15
N GLN A 64 -2.63 -11.20 -4.94
CA GLN A 64 -1.99 -11.28 -6.24
C GLN A 64 -2.58 -10.30 -7.26
N GLN A 65 -3.91 -10.09 -7.23
CA GLN A 65 -4.56 -9.09 -8.10
C GLN A 65 -4.10 -7.67 -7.74
N ALA A 66 -3.96 -7.39 -6.45
CA ALA A 66 -3.54 -6.09 -6.00
C ALA A 66 -2.07 -5.79 -6.37
N LEU A 67 -1.19 -6.79 -6.24
CA LEU A 67 0.18 -6.70 -6.73
C LEU A 67 0.25 -6.43 -8.24
N SER A 68 -0.54 -7.17 -9.04
CA SER A 68 -0.61 -6.93 -10.49
C SER A 68 -1.06 -5.52 -10.84
N GLY A 69 -2.01 -4.94 -10.08
CA GLY A 69 -2.46 -3.57 -10.25
C GLY A 69 -1.37 -2.54 -9.96
N ILE A 70 -0.56 -2.76 -8.91
CA ILE A 70 0.61 -1.91 -8.63
C ILE A 70 1.63 -2.01 -9.75
N ILE A 71 1.97 -3.22 -10.18
CA ILE A 71 2.94 -3.45 -11.28
C ILE A 71 2.52 -2.65 -12.53
N ALA A 72 1.25 -2.74 -12.93
CA ALA A 72 0.74 -2.00 -14.09
C ALA A 72 0.88 -0.47 -13.93
N TYR A 73 0.66 0.04 -12.71
CA TYR A 73 0.84 1.46 -12.42
C TYR A 73 2.32 1.88 -12.48
N LEU A 74 3.23 1.09 -11.89
CA LEU A 74 4.67 1.36 -11.93
C LEU A 74 5.22 1.32 -13.36
N GLN A 75 4.75 0.39 -14.19
CA GLN A 75 5.07 0.33 -15.62
C GLN A 75 4.64 1.60 -16.36
N THR A 76 3.45 2.11 -16.06
CA THR A 76 2.94 3.37 -16.64
C THR A 76 3.84 4.54 -16.25
N LEU A 77 4.18 4.69 -14.96
CA LEU A 77 5.05 5.76 -14.49
C LEU A 77 6.47 5.68 -15.07
N THR A 78 6.99 4.48 -15.26
CA THR A 78 8.30 4.25 -15.89
C THR A 78 8.26 4.66 -17.37
N ALA A 79 7.20 4.30 -18.09
CA ALA A 79 6.99 4.73 -19.49
C ALA A 79 6.84 6.26 -19.63
N GLU A 80 6.32 6.93 -18.60
CA GLU A 80 6.25 8.39 -18.49
C GLU A 80 7.58 9.04 -18.03
N GLY A 81 8.61 8.25 -17.73
CA GLY A 81 9.91 8.74 -17.26
C GLY A 81 9.91 9.27 -15.81
N LYS A 82 8.89 8.94 -15.02
CA LYS A 82 8.74 9.37 -13.61
C LYS A 82 9.42 8.43 -12.62
N LEU A 83 9.58 7.17 -12.99
CA LEU A 83 10.27 6.16 -12.19
C LEU A 83 11.37 5.49 -13.00
N GLU A 84 12.41 5.03 -12.31
CA GLU A 84 13.44 4.13 -12.81
C GLU A 84 13.30 2.79 -12.05
N VAL A 85 12.89 1.73 -12.75
CA VAL A 85 12.58 0.42 -12.16
C VAL A 85 13.23 -0.67 -13.00
N GLU A 86 14.08 -1.49 -12.37
CA GLU A 86 14.72 -2.65 -13.00
C GLU A 86 13.84 -3.91 -12.94
N ASP A 87 13.23 -4.16 -11.77
CA ASP A 87 12.32 -5.27 -11.52
C ASP A 87 11.00 -4.77 -10.94
N PHE A 88 9.95 -4.87 -11.75
CA PHE A 88 8.62 -4.37 -11.37
C PHE A 88 7.97 -5.17 -10.26
N GLU A 89 8.26 -6.47 -10.15
CA GLU A 89 7.70 -7.29 -9.06
C GLU A 89 8.30 -6.86 -7.73
N LEU A 90 9.62 -6.69 -7.67
CA LEU A 90 10.30 -6.24 -6.46
C LEU A 90 9.90 -4.82 -6.07
N ALA A 91 9.89 -3.87 -7.03
CA ALA A 91 9.48 -2.49 -6.75
C ALA A 91 8.02 -2.39 -6.27
N ALA A 92 7.12 -3.23 -6.80
CA ALA A 92 5.74 -3.29 -6.35
C ALA A 92 5.63 -3.85 -4.92
N ASN A 93 6.39 -4.90 -4.59
CA ASN A 93 6.46 -5.44 -3.23
C ASN A 93 7.07 -4.44 -2.25
N ASP A 94 8.09 -3.69 -2.65
CA ASP A 94 8.68 -2.63 -1.86
C ASP A 94 7.64 -1.56 -1.53
N LEU A 95 6.96 -1.00 -2.54
CA LEU A 95 5.90 -0.01 -2.33
C LEU A 95 4.84 -0.55 -1.35
N TRP A 96 4.35 -1.76 -1.60
CA TRP A 96 3.32 -2.39 -0.78
C TRP A 96 3.77 -2.55 0.68
N SER A 97 4.95 -3.13 0.88
CA SER A 97 5.48 -3.50 2.19
C SER A 97 5.87 -2.27 3.01
N LEU A 98 6.47 -1.27 2.36
CA LEU A 98 6.94 -0.05 3.01
C LEU A 98 5.80 0.77 3.64
N MET A 99 4.56 0.66 3.11
CA MET A 99 3.44 1.45 3.64
C MET A 99 2.87 0.89 4.95
N LEU A 100 2.49 -0.39 5.00
CA LEU A 100 1.65 -0.92 6.09
C LEU A 100 2.08 -2.27 6.67
N SER A 101 3.23 -2.84 6.29
CA SER A 101 3.68 -4.13 6.83
C SER A 101 3.72 -4.13 8.37
N THR A 102 4.32 -3.10 8.99
CA THR A 102 4.38 -2.98 10.46
C THR A 102 3.00 -2.79 11.10
N PRO A 103 2.15 -1.83 10.68
CA PRO A 103 0.79 -1.73 11.22
C PRO A 103 -0.02 -3.02 11.12
N LEU A 104 -0.03 -3.65 9.95
CA LEU A 104 -0.79 -4.87 9.71
C LEU A 104 -0.30 -6.02 10.61
N ASP A 105 1.01 -6.19 10.73
CA ASP A 105 1.61 -7.18 11.62
C ASP A 105 1.20 -6.98 13.08
N LEU A 106 1.30 -5.74 13.59
CA LEU A 106 0.91 -5.42 14.97
C LEU A 106 -0.57 -5.70 15.22
N TYR A 107 -1.45 -5.31 14.30
CA TYR A 107 -2.87 -5.61 14.41
C TYR A 107 -3.11 -7.12 14.42
N LEU A 108 -2.46 -7.90 13.56
CA LEU A 108 -2.65 -9.35 13.53
C LEU A 108 -2.26 -10.03 14.85
N HIS A 109 -1.21 -9.54 15.52
CA HIS A 109 -0.71 -10.11 16.77
C HIS A 109 -1.36 -9.58 18.05
N ILE A 110 -1.89 -8.35 18.05
CA ILE A 110 -2.44 -7.68 19.23
C ILE A 110 -3.91 -7.31 18.96
N PRO A 111 -4.89 -8.14 19.39
CA PRO A 111 -6.30 -7.95 19.07
C PRO A 111 -6.91 -6.62 19.55
N ASP A 112 -6.47 -6.12 20.70
CA ASP A 112 -7.00 -4.89 21.32
C ASP A 112 -6.21 -3.63 20.92
N LEU A 113 -5.28 -3.75 19.97
CA LEU A 113 -4.53 -2.60 19.47
C LEU A 113 -5.47 -1.61 18.80
N ALA A 114 -5.33 -0.34 19.15
CA ALA A 114 -6.04 0.75 18.52
C ALA A 114 -5.04 1.86 18.17
N MET A 115 -4.37 1.73 17.02
CA MET A 115 -3.55 2.83 16.51
C MET A 115 -4.45 3.98 16.07
N SER A 116 -4.04 5.19 16.42
CA SER A 116 -4.65 6.40 15.92
C SER A 116 -4.42 6.55 14.40
N PRO A 117 -5.29 7.28 13.69
CA PRO A 117 -5.06 7.61 12.28
C PRO A 117 -3.69 8.26 12.04
N ALA A 118 -3.23 9.12 12.97
CA ALA A 118 -1.92 9.76 12.87
C ALA A 118 -0.75 8.77 12.90
N GLU A 119 -0.85 7.70 13.70
CA GLU A 119 0.17 6.64 13.74
C GLU A 119 0.21 5.85 12.44
N ILE A 120 -0.94 5.48 11.89
CA ILE A 120 -1.03 4.78 10.60
C ILE A 120 -0.48 5.66 9.47
N HIS A 121 -0.90 6.93 9.43
CA HIS A 121 -0.40 7.89 8.46
C HIS A 121 1.11 8.03 8.53
N ARG A 122 1.70 8.07 9.74
CA ARG A 122 3.16 8.15 9.90
C ARG A 122 3.89 7.01 9.18
N TYR A 123 3.40 5.78 9.26
CA TYR A 123 3.97 4.63 8.52
C TYR A 123 3.81 4.79 7.01
N LEU A 124 2.60 5.11 6.57
CA LEU A 124 2.28 5.30 5.15
C LEU A 124 3.15 6.40 4.50
N PHE A 125 3.23 7.58 5.12
CA PHE A 125 4.05 8.69 4.66
C PHE A 125 5.53 8.29 4.59
N ASN A 126 6.05 7.60 5.61
CA ASN A 126 7.44 7.13 5.57
C ASN A 126 7.67 6.11 4.46
N GLY A 127 6.73 5.20 4.24
CA GLY A 127 6.82 4.19 3.19
C GLY A 127 6.94 4.81 1.80
N ILE A 128 6.04 5.74 1.49
CA ILE A 128 6.06 6.49 0.22
C ILE A 128 7.36 7.32 0.12
N ARG A 129 7.79 7.98 1.20
CA ARG A 129 9.04 8.74 1.23
C ARG A 129 10.26 7.88 0.89
N VAL A 130 10.32 6.64 1.38
CA VAL A 130 11.42 5.70 1.08
C VAL A 130 11.33 5.22 -0.36
N PHE A 131 10.13 4.86 -0.83
CA PHE A 131 9.89 4.45 -2.21
C PHE A 131 10.33 5.54 -3.20
N LEU A 132 9.91 6.78 -3.00
CA LEU A 132 10.29 7.91 -3.88
C LEU A 132 11.80 8.13 -3.93
N LYS A 133 12.50 7.99 -2.80
CA LYS A 133 13.97 8.09 -2.76
C LYS A 133 14.68 7.00 -3.56
N ALA A 134 14.08 5.81 -3.62
CA ALA A 134 14.66 4.66 -4.30
C ALA A 134 14.36 4.66 -5.80
N TYR A 135 13.14 5.06 -6.19
CA TYR A 135 12.62 4.80 -7.54
C TYR A 135 12.28 6.06 -8.36
N SER A 136 12.15 7.25 -7.76
CA SER A 136 11.79 8.45 -8.51
C SER A 136 12.97 9.01 -9.31
N THR A 137 12.70 9.41 -10.55
CA THR A 137 13.66 10.15 -11.40
C THR A 137 13.78 11.63 -11.02
N ASN A 138 12.88 12.14 -10.16
CA ASN A 138 12.90 13.50 -9.63
C ASN A 138 12.52 13.53 -8.14
N ALA A 139 13.28 12.78 -7.34
CA ALA A 139 12.99 12.57 -5.92
C ALA A 139 12.82 13.88 -5.12
N ASP A 140 13.60 14.93 -5.42
CA ASP A 140 13.51 16.19 -4.68
C ASP A 140 12.15 16.88 -4.83
N ALA A 141 11.60 16.92 -6.05
CA ALA A 141 10.30 17.51 -6.31
C ALA A 141 9.16 16.69 -5.69
N ASP A 142 9.21 15.37 -5.85
CA ASP A 142 8.18 14.47 -5.32
C ASP A 142 8.17 14.45 -3.78
N LEU A 143 9.35 14.49 -3.14
CA LEU A 143 9.47 14.59 -1.70
C LEU A 143 8.94 15.94 -1.17
N ALA A 144 9.18 17.03 -1.90
CA ALA A 144 8.62 18.33 -1.55
C ALA A 144 7.08 18.33 -1.62
N GLU A 145 6.50 17.68 -2.64
CA GLU A 145 5.05 17.49 -2.75
C GLU A 145 4.50 16.66 -1.57
N LEU A 146 5.17 15.56 -1.22
CA LEU A 146 4.78 14.70 -0.10
C LEU A 146 4.75 15.45 1.24
N GLU A 147 5.77 16.25 1.51
CA GLU A 147 5.85 17.08 2.73
C GLU A 147 4.79 18.21 2.74
N ALA A 148 4.51 18.80 1.58
CA ALA A 148 3.43 19.78 1.45
C ALA A 148 2.06 19.16 1.76
N PHE A 149 1.85 17.89 1.39
CA PHE A 149 0.63 17.15 1.75
C PHE A 149 0.57 16.89 3.26
N ARG A 150 1.65 16.35 3.85
CA ARG A 150 1.73 16.03 5.29
C ARG A 150 1.44 17.25 6.17
N THR A 151 1.98 18.41 5.81
CA THR A 151 1.80 19.66 6.57
C THR A 151 0.38 20.22 6.47
N LYS A 152 -0.33 20.00 5.35
CA LYS A 152 -1.75 20.34 5.22
C LYS A 152 -2.63 19.45 6.10
N THR A 153 -2.39 18.14 6.10
CA THR A 153 -3.16 17.17 6.90
C THR A 153 -2.94 17.33 8.41
N THR A 154 -1.79 17.87 8.85
CA THR A 154 -1.53 18.11 10.28
C THR A 154 -2.20 19.38 10.82
N LYS A 155 -2.72 20.24 9.94
CA LYS A 155 -3.36 21.53 10.30
C LYS A 155 -4.90 21.49 10.25
N GLN A 156 -5.50 20.35 9.87
CA GLN A 156 -6.94 20.09 9.91
C GLN A 156 -7.25 19.14 11.05
#